data_AF-A0A392MVS0-F1
#
_entry.id   AF-A0A392MVS0-F1
#
_cell.length_a   1.000
_cell.length_b   1.000
_cell.length_c   1.000
_cell.angle_alpha   90.00
_cell.angle_beta   90.00
_cell.angle_gamma   90.00
#
_symmetry.space_group_name_H-M   'P 1'
#
loop_
_entity.id
_entity.type
_entity.pdbx_description
1 polymer ?
#
loop_
_entity_poly.entity_id
_entity_poly.type
_entity_poly.pdbx_seq_one_letter_code
_entity_poly.pdbx_strand_id
1 'polypeptide(L)'
;THAGVLKLSQSTIELLFRFFPYSIDVLKPETSLIYGEAPVILECGSRKNAIVTIFGNTGHESGNIVGFGAEQVILVRDDYARKEILEYVGKQALVLTILECKGLEFQDVLLYNFFGTSPLQNRWRVIYEYMNEQDMLEHTESKSFPSFNDSKYNILCSELKQLYVAITRTRQRLWICENTEDYCRPMFDYWKKKCLVQFKELDDSLAQAMKVASSPEEWKSRGKKLYYQNNFEMATTCFERAGDSYWEKKSKAAGLRATANRLHDLNPEDANAVLREAAEIFESIGMAESAAQCFSDLGDYERA
;
A
#
# COMPACT_ATOMS: atom_id res chain seq x y z
N THR A 1 -10.81 10.41 8.17
CA THR A 1 -11.45 9.75 7.02
C THR A 1 -12.85 10.29 6.82
N HIS A 2 -13.27 10.48 5.57
CA HIS A 2 -14.60 11.01 5.22
C HIS A 2 -15.64 9.88 5.06
N ALA A 3 -16.92 10.24 5.01
CA ALA A 3 -18.05 9.30 5.05
C ALA A 3 -18.06 8.25 3.91
N GLY A 4 -17.56 8.59 2.72
CA GLY A 4 -17.55 7.68 1.56
C GLY A 4 -16.61 6.48 1.78
N VAL A 5 -15.38 6.74 2.21
CA VAL A 5 -14.42 5.69 2.57
C VAL A 5 -14.92 4.86 3.76
N LEU A 6 -15.53 5.49 4.77
CA LEU A 6 -16.09 4.74 5.92
C LEU A 6 -17.24 3.81 5.52
N LYS A 7 -18.13 4.24 4.62
CA LYS A 7 -19.20 3.38 4.08
C LYS A 7 -18.62 2.21 3.28
N LEU A 8 -17.57 2.46 2.50
CA LEU A 8 -16.89 1.38 1.77
C LEU A 8 -16.24 0.38 2.73
N SER A 9 -15.51 0.83 3.75
CA SER A 9 -14.91 -0.06 4.74
C SER A 9 -15.95 -0.82 5.55
N GLN A 10 -17.09 -0.19 5.87
CA GLN A 10 -18.20 -0.85 6.55
C GLN A 10 -18.76 -2.01 5.71
N SER A 11 -18.83 -1.86 4.39
CA SER A 11 -19.27 -2.95 3.51
C SER A 11 -18.35 -4.18 3.57
N THR A 12 -17.06 -4.00 3.84
CA THR A 12 -16.09 -5.08 4.08
C THR A 12 -16.31 -5.72 5.45
N ILE A 13 -16.62 -4.92 6.46
CA ILE A 13 -16.95 -5.41 7.81
C ILE A 13 -18.24 -6.24 7.79
N GLU A 14 -19.24 -5.87 7.01
CA GLU A 14 -20.48 -6.66 6.83
C GLU A 14 -20.21 -8.06 6.27
N LEU A 15 -19.29 -8.18 5.30
CA LEU A 15 -18.84 -9.48 4.79
C LEU A 15 -18.11 -10.28 5.88
N LEU A 16 -17.25 -9.63 6.66
CA LEU A 16 -16.58 -10.27 7.79
C LEU A 16 -17.56 -10.77 8.85
N PHE A 17 -18.59 -9.99 9.20
CA PHE A 17 -19.62 -10.43 10.14
C PHE A 17 -20.42 -11.62 9.59
N ARG A 18 -20.75 -11.60 8.29
CA ARG A 18 -21.52 -12.68 7.69
C ARG A 18 -20.75 -13.99 7.63
N PHE A 19 -19.51 -13.95 7.12
CA PHE A 19 -18.71 -15.15 6.87
C PHE A 19 -17.92 -15.60 8.10
N PHE A 20 -17.50 -14.67 8.96
CA PHE A 20 -16.62 -14.94 10.10
C PHE A 20 -17.10 -14.20 11.38
N PRO A 21 -18.32 -14.47 11.88
CA PRO A 21 -18.93 -13.74 12.99
C PRO A 21 -18.11 -13.79 14.29
N TYR A 22 -17.30 -14.82 14.49
CA TYR A 22 -16.45 -14.99 15.68
C TYR A 22 -15.02 -14.44 15.51
N SER A 23 -14.68 -13.87 14.34
CA SER A 23 -13.33 -13.39 14.04
C SER A 23 -13.15 -11.88 14.20
N ILE A 24 -14.22 -11.15 14.50
CA ILE A 24 -14.22 -9.70 14.72
C ILE A 24 -15.20 -9.32 15.84
N ASP A 25 -14.88 -8.25 16.57
CA ASP A 25 -15.76 -7.71 17.58
C ASP A 25 -16.95 -6.97 16.95
N VAL A 26 -18.11 -7.07 17.58
CA VAL A 26 -19.32 -6.34 17.15
C VAL A 26 -19.17 -4.88 17.55
N LEU A 27 -18.71 -4.05 16.62
CA LEU A 27 -18.58 -2.61 16.79
C LEU A 27 -19.68 -1.87 16.04
N LYS A 28 -20.10 -0.72 16.60
CA LYS A 28 -21.01 0.18 15.88
C LYS A 28 -20.29 0.72 14.64
N PRO A 29 -20.99 0.83 13.49
CA PRO A 29 -20.40 1.41 12.28
C PRO A 29 -19.79 2.78 12.56
N GLU A 30 -18.57 2.99 12.10
CA GLU A 30 -17.94 4.30 12.16
C GLU A 30 -18.66 5.25 11.20
N THR A 31 -18.98 6.45 11.69
CA THR A 31 -19.64 7.49 10.90
C THR A 31 -18.83 8.77 10.96
N SER A 32 -18.87 9.53 9.88
CA SER A 32 -18.20 10.83 9.77
C SER A 32 -19.16 11.83 9.16
N LEU A 33 -19.16 13.05 9.68
CA LEU A 33 -19.91 14.18 9.14
C LEU A 33 -19.18 14.86 7.97
N ILE A 34 -17.93 14.45 7.70
CA ILE A 34 -17.12 14.98 6.61
C ILE A 34 -17.52 14.25 5.34
N TYR A 35 -18.02 15.00 4.36
CA TYR A 35 -18.28 14.50 3.01
C TYR A 35 -17.02 14.65 2.15
N GLY A 36 -16.83 13.72 1.21
CA GLY A 36 -15.69 13.69 0.30
C GLY A 36 -16.06 12.92 -0.96
N GLU A 37 -15.13 12.86 -1.92
CA GLU A 37 -15.34 12.16 -3.18
C GLU A 37 -15.62 10.67 -2.93
N ALA A 38 -16.52 10.07 -3.72
CA ALA A 38 -16.73 8.62 -3.64
C ALA A 38 -15.46 7.88 -4.05
N PRO A 39 -15.11 6.75 -3.41
CA PRO A 39 -14.03 5.89 -3.88
C PRO A 39 -14.19 5.55 -5.37
N VAL A 40 -13.08 5.57 -6.10
CA VAL A 40 -13.08 5.42 -7.56
C VAL A 40 -12.43 4.10 -7.95
N ILE A 41 -13.12 3.31 -8.77
CA ILE A 41 -12.55 2.19 -9.51
C ILE A 41 -12.05 2.73 -10.83
N LEU A 42 -10.75 2.59 -11.08
CA LEU A 42 -10.09 3.00 -12.30
C LEU A 42 -10.21 1.89 -13.34
N GLU A 43 -10.95 2.15 -14.40
CA GLU A 43 -11.07 1.28 -15.56
C GLU A 43 -9.91 1.57 -16.51
N CYS A 44 -8.95 0.66 -16.56
CA CYS A 44 -7.85 0.74 -17.50
C CYS A 44 -8.29 0.10 -18.81
N GLY A 45 -8.42 0.91 -19.86
CA GLY A 45 -8.75 0.44 -21.21
C GLY A 45 -7.83 -0.70 -21.68
N SER A 46 -8.26 -1.39 -22.74
CA SER A 46 -7.98 -2.81 -23.04
C SER A 46 -6.56 -3.39 -22.98
N ARG A 47 -5.45 -2.64 -22.74
CA ARG A 47 -4.08 -3.23 -22.65
C ARG A 47 -3.05 -2.47 -21.78
N LYS A 48 -3.37 -1.36 -21.12
CA LYS A 48 -2.36 -0.58 -20.37
C LYS A 48 -2.55 -0.74 -18.87
N ASN A 49 -1.50 -1.19 -18.19
CA ASN A 49 -1.44 -1.22 -16.73
C ASN A 49 -1.62 0.21 -16.17
N ALA A 50 -2.49 0.37 -15.16
CA ALA A 50 -2.74 1.65 -14.49
C ALA A 50 -1.46 2.40 -14.11
N ILE A 51 -0.48 1.65 -13.60
CA ILE A 51 0.82 2.18 -13.17
C ILE A 51 1.59 2.76 -14.36
N VAL A 52 1.55 2.11 -15.53
CA VAL A 52 2.21 2.61 -16.73
C VAL A 52 1.53 3.89 -17.23
N THR A 53 0.20 3.98 -17.17
CA THR A 53 -0.50 5.21 -17.55
C THR A 53 -0.17 6.36 -16.60
N ILE A 54 -0.11 6.10 -15.28
CA ILE A 54 0.14 7.15 -14.28
C ILE A 54 1.61 7.58 -14.25
N PHE A 55 2.56 6.63 -14.35
CA PHE A 55 3.99 6.86 -14.10
C PHE A 55 4.91 6.60 -15.30
N GLY A 56 4.43 5.97 -16.38
CA GLY A 56 5.26 5.54 -17.51
C GLY A 56 5.65 6.64 -18.51
N ASN A 57 4.95 7.78 -18.52
CA ASN A 57 5.19 8.85 -19.49
C ASN A 57 6.30 9.86 -19.07
N THR A 58 7.09 9.58 -18.05
CA THR A 58 8.20 10.47 -17.69
C THR A 58 9.43 10.17 -18.54
N GLY A 59 9.51 10.85 -19.67
CA GLY A 59 10.77 11.00 -20.41
C GLY A 59 11.87 11.61 -19.52
N HIS A 60 13.12 11.33 -19.87
CA HIS A 60 14.35 11.86 -19.30
C HIS A 60 14.48 13.40 -19.43
N GLU A 61 13.52 14.17 -18.92
CA GLU A 61 13.60 15.63 -18.86
C GLU A 61 13.98 16.07 -17.45
N SER A 62 15.29 16.34 -17.30
CA SER A 62 15.93 17.25 -16.36
C SER A 62 15.09 17.76 -15.17
N GLY A 63 15.34 17.17 -14.00
CA GLY A 63 15.38 17.92 -12.72
C GLY A 63 14.21 17.74 -11.76
N ASN A 64 12.97 17.56 -12.24
CA ASN A 64 11.78 17.49 -11.37
C ASN A 64 11.02 16.18 -11.55
N ILE A 65 11.04 15.33 -10.52
CA ILE A 65 10.24 14.10 -10.47
C ILE A 65 8.76 14.48 -10.33
N VAL A 66 7.98 14.38 -11.41
CA VAL A 66 6.54 14.67 -11.41
C VAL A 66 5.75 13.39 -11.09
N GLY A 67 5.46 13.18 -9.80
CA GLY A 67 4.76 12.00 -9.31
C GLY A 67 3.81 12.29 -8.14
N PHE A 68 3.53 11.25 -7.35
CA PHE A 68 2.71 11.36 -6.15
C PHE A 68 3.43 12.13 -5.03
N GLY A 69 2.68 12.92 -4.28
CA GLY A 69 3.14 13.71 -3.14
C GLY A 69 3.42 12.90 -1.88
N ALA A 70 3.86 13.57 -0.82
CA ALA A 70 4.24 12.98 0.47
C ALA A 70 3.05 12.36 1.23
N GLU A 71 1.84 12.78 0.90
CA GLU A 71 0.60 12.30 1.50
C GLU A 71 -0.19 11.37 0.56
N GLN A 72 0.45 10.93 -0.54
CA GLN A 72 -0.11 10.02 -1.52
C GLN A 72 0.70 8.72 -1.56
N VAL A 73 0.02 7.57 -1.57
CA VAL A 73 0.68 6.26 -1.51
C VAL A 73 0.04 5.26 -2.46
N ILE A 74 0.87 4.36 -2.99
CA ILE A 74 0.42 3.14 -3.65
C ILE A 74 0.47 2.01 -2.64
N LEU A 75 -0.67 1.40 -2.35
CA LEU A 75 -0.75 0.21 -1.51
C LEU A 75 -0.83 -1.04 -2.39
N VAL A 76 0.04 -1.99 -2.09
CA VAL A 76 0.05 -3.32 -2.71
C VAL A 76 -0.14 -4.39 -1.65
N ARG A 77 -0.64 -5.56 -2.07
CA ARG A 77 -0.91 -6.67 -1.14
C ARG A 77 0.37 -7.17 -0.46
N ASP A 78 1.42 -7.40 -1.23
CA ASP A 78 2.66 -8.04 -0.77
C ASP A 78 3.90 -7.53 -1.53
N ASP A 79 5.07 -8.02 -1.11
CA ASP A 79 6.36 -7.64 -1.68
C ASP A 79 6.56 -8.09 -3.13
N TYR A 80 5.84 -9.14 -3.57
CA TYR A 80 5.90 -9.58 -4.96
C TYR A 80 5.27 -8.54 -5.86
N ALA A 81 4.04 -8.13 -5.55
CA ALA A 81 3.35 -7.05 -6.26
C ALA A 81 4.12 -5.72 -6.20
N ARG A 82 4.80 -5.42 -5.08
CA ARG A 82 5.67 -4.24 -4.96
C ARG A 82 6.80 -4.27 -6.00
N LYS A 83 7.51 -5.38 -6.11
CA LYS A 83 8.65 -5.54 -7.03
C LYS A 83 8.22 -5.37 -8.48
N GLU A 84 7.06 -5.91 -8.86
CA GLU A 84 6.53 -5.80 -10.24
C GLU A 84 6.28 -4.35 -10.68
N ILE A 85 5.87 -3.47 -9.76
CA ILE A 85 5.56 -2.08 -10.11
C ILE A 85 6.73 -1.13 -9.88
N LEU A 86 7.76 -1.55 -9.14
CA LEU A 86 8.86 -0.68 -8.74
C LEU A 86 9.64 -0.15 -9.95
N GLU A 87 9.79 -0.95 -11.01
CA GLU A 87 10.47 -0.54 -12.25
C GLU A 87 9.74 0.60 -12.98
N TYR A 88 8.40 0.60 -12.92
CA TYR A 88 7.56 1.62 -13.57
C TYR A 88 7.40 2.87 -12.71
N VAL A 89 7.22 2.70 -11.40
CA VAL A 89 7.03 3.81 -10.46
C VAL A 89 8.36 4.51 -10.18
N GLY A 90 9.45 3.75 -10.06
CA GLY A 90 10.76 4.25 -9.65
C GLY A 90 10.67 5.06 -8.35
N LYS A 91 11.27 6.26 -8.35
CA LYS A 91 11.18 7.19 -7.21
C LYS A 91 9.99 8.14 -7.29
N GLN A 92 8.97 7.89 -8.14
CA GLN A 92 7.84 8.80 -8.39
C GLN A 92 6.67 8.68 -7.40
N ALA A 93 6.57 7.61 -6.61
CA ALA A 93 5.58 7.50 -5.53
C ALA A 93 6.13 6.71 -4.35
N LEU A 94 5.47 6.84 -3.20
CA LEU A 94 5.65 5.92 -2.08
C LEU A 94 4.88 4.63 -2.38
N VAL A 95 5.55 3.48 -2.28
CA VAL A 95 4.94 2.17 -2.47
C VAL A 95 5.10 1.36 -1.20
N LEU A 96 3.98 0.99 -0.58
CA LEU A 96 3.96 0.25 0.68
C LEU A 96 3.12 -1.01 0.54
N THR A 97 3.51 -2.07 1.24
CA THR A 97 2.60 -3.18 1.45
C THR A 97 1.51 -2.78 2.46
N ILE A 98 0.37 -3.48 2.42
CA ILE A 98 -0.70 -3.28 3.41
C ILE A 98 -0.20 -3.53 4.85
N LEU A 99 0.76 -4.45 5.02
CA LEU A 99 1.37 -4.71 6.32
C LEU A 99 2.18 -3.51 6.83
N GLU A 100 3.00 -2.92 5.97
CA GLU A 100 3.86 -1.78 6.30
C GLU A 100 3.07 -0.49 6.55
N CYS A 101 1.91 -0.32 5.91
CA CYS A 101 1.10 0.89 6.07
C CYS A 101 0.27 0.92 7.37
N LYS A 102 0.31 -0.15 8.18
CA LYS A 102 -0.49 -0.25 9.41
C LYS A 102 -0.10 0.85 10.39
N GLY A 103 -1.08 1.63 10.85
CA GLY A 103 -0.84 2.77 11.73
C GLY A 103 -0.39 4.05 11.01
N LEU A 104 -0.32 4.04 9.68
CA LEU A 104 -0.21 5.26 8.87
C LEU A 104 -1.56 5.66 8.30
N GLU A 105 -1.69 6.93 7.95
CA GLU A 105 -2.78 7.44 7.15
C GLU A 105 -2.21 8.32 6.03
N PHE A 106 -2.94 8.40 4.93
CA PHE A 106 -2.57 9.14 3.73
C PHE A 106 -3.78 9.95 3.26
N GLN A 107 -3.55 11.10 2.65
CA GLN A 107 -4.64 11.85 2.02
C GLN A 107 -5.22 11.03 0.88
N ASP A 108 -4.35 10.51 0.02
CA ASP A 108 -4.77 9.71 -1.12
C ASP A 108 -4.10 8.34 -1.16
N VAL A 109 -4.87 7.33 -1.51
CA VAL A 109 -4.43 5.93 -1.61
C VAL A 109 -4.82 5.40 -2.98
N LEU A 110 -3.83 4.83 -3.69
CA LEU A 110 -4.04 3.97 -4.84
C LEU A 110 -3.86 2.51 -4.39
N LEU A 111 -4.95 1.77 -4.25
CA LEU A 111 -4.91 0.32 -4.01
C LEU A 111 -4.70 -0.37 -5.37
N TYR A 112 -3.54 -1.00 -5.54
CA TYR A 112 -3.14 -1.62 -6.79
C TYR A 112 -3.21 -3.15 -6.72
N ASN A 113 -3.96 -3.72 -7.66
CA ASN A 113 -4.02 -5.13 -8.01
C ASN A 113 -4.18 -6.08 -6.81
N PHE A 114 -4.99 -5.68 -5.84
CA PHE A 114 -5.20 -6.41 -4.58
C PHE A 114 -5.88 -7.76 -4.84
N PHE A 115 -6.95 -7.77 -5.63
CA PHE A 115 -7.69 -9.00 -5.94
C PHE A 115 -6.92 -9.88 -6.94
N GLY A 116 -6.25 -9.27 -7.91
CA GLY A 116 -5.39 -9.95 -8.88
C GLY A 116 -4.23 -10.72 -8.24
N THR A 117 -3.63 -10.17 -7.18
CA THR A 117 -2.50 -10.77 -6.44
C THR A 117 -2.94 -11.65 -5.27
N SER A 118 -4.24 -11.70 -4.98
CA SER A 118 -4.80 -12.50 -3.91
C SER A 118 -4.71 -14.01 -4.21
N PRO A 119 -4.29 -14.85 -3.25
CA PRO A 119 -4.29 -16.32 -3.41
C PRO A 119 -5.71 -16.92 -3.49
N LEU A 120 -6.76 -16.13 -3.25
CA LEU A 120 -8.14 -16.59 -3.37
C LEU A 120 -8.57 -16.78 -4.82
N GLN A 121 -8.10 -15.94 -5.75
CA GLN A 121 -8.47 -16.00 -7.18
C GLN A 121 -10.01 -16.10 -7.34
N ASN A 122 -10.50 -17.12 -8.04
CA ASN A 122 -11.93 -17.39 -8.25
C ASN A 122 -12.76 -17.62 -6.98
N ARG A 123 -12.13 -17.81 -5.81
CA ARG A 123 -12.83 -17.97 -4.53
C ARG A 123 -13.54 -16.69 -4.08
N TRP A 124 -13.16 -15.52 -4.60
CA TRP A 124 -13.91 -14.27 -4.38
C TRP A 124 -15.36 -14.35 -4.86
N ARG A 125 -15.72 -15.31 -5.73
CA ARG A 125 -17.11 -15.53 -6.16
C ARG A 125 -18.08 -15.87 -5.03
N VAL A 126 -17.59 -16.30 -3.86
CA VAL A 126 -18.42 -16.51 -2.67
C VAL A 126 -19.15 -15.23 -2.22
N ILE A 127 -18.65 -14.05 -2.59
CA ILE A 127 -19.34 -12.78 -2.33
C ILE A 127 -20.71 -12.73 -3.01
N TYR A 128 -20.90 -13.41 -4.14
CA TYR A 128 -22.21 -13.51 -4.79
C TYR A 128 -23.23 -14.31 -3.97
N GLU A 129 -22.79 -15.25 -3.12
CA GLU A 129 -23.69 -15.95 -2.19
C GLU A 129 -24.32 -14.93 -1.22
N TYR A 130 -23.48 -14.06 -0.63
CA TYR A 130 -23.98 -12.99 0.23
C TYR A 130 -24.87 -12.00 -0.53
N MET A 131 -24.50 -11.61 -1.75
CA MET A 131 -25.35 -10.74 -2.58
C MET A 131 -26.72 -11.37 -2.88
N ASN A 132 -26.75 -12.70 -3.11
CA ASN A 132 -28.00 -13.43 -3.31
C ASN A 132 -28.87 -13.44 -2.04
N GLU A 133 -28.27 -13.66 -0.86
CA GLU A 133 -28.97 -13.61 0.43
C GLU A 133 -29.55 -12.22 0.76
N GLN A 134 -28.99 -11.16 0.18
CA GLN A 134 -29.44 -9.78 0.36
C GLN A 134 -30.36 -9.30 -0.79
N ASP A 135 -30.85 -10.21 -1.64
CA ASP A 135 -31.68 -9.91 -2.82
C ASP A 135 -31.07 -8.86 -3.76
N MET A 136 -29.73 -8.84 -3.88
CA MET A 136 -28.98 -7.88 -4.70
C MET A 136 -28.72 -8.36 -6.14
N LEU A 137 -28.95 -9.65 -6.40
CA LEU A 137 -28.78 -10.26 -7.72
C LEU A 137 -30.10 -10.27 -8.49
N GLU A 138 -30.05 -9.98 -9.78
CA GLU A 138 -31.21 -10.10 -10.65
C GLU A 138 -31.48 -11.58 -10.97
N HIS A 139 -32.74 -12.00 -11.03
CA HIS A 139 -33.12 -13.39 -11.31
C HIS A 139 -32.59 -13.95 -12.64
N THR A 140 -32.16 -13.08 -13.55
CA THR A 140 -31.55 -13.41 -14.85
C THR A 140 -30.04 -13.64 -14.78
N GLU A 141 -29.37 -13.23 -13.70
CA GLU A 141 -27.95 -13.49 -13.49
C GLU A 141 -27.77 -14.91 -12.92
N SER A 142 -27.77 -15.94 -13.77
CA SER A 142 -27.38 -17.30 -13.36
C SER A 142 -25.86 -17.38 -13.13
N LYS A 143 -25.34 -16.60 -12.18
CA LYS A 143 -23.94 -16.64 -11.77
C LYS A 143 -23.75 -17.89 -10.94
N SER A 144 -22.96 -18.84 -11.42
CA SER A 144 -22.50 -19.95 -10.59
C SER A 144 -21.58 -19.42 -9.49
N PHE A 145 -21.95 -19.59 -8.23
CA PHE A 145 -21.13 -19.24 -7.08
C PHE A 145 -21.05 -20.42 -6.11
N PRO A 146 -19.89 -20.64 -5.47
CA PRO A 146 -19.76 -21.69 -4.47
C PRO A 146 -20.46 -21.27 -3.17
N SER A 147 -20.93 -22.25 -2.40
CA SER A 147 -21.34 -22.00 -1.02
C SER A 147 -20.13 -21.82 -0.11
N PHE A 148 -20.29 -20.97 0.91
CA PHE A 148 -19.28 -20.72 1.91
C PHE A 148 -19.03 -21.97 2.76
N ASN A 149 -17.75 -22.25 3.00
CA ASN A 149 -17.28 -23.30 3.90
C ASN A 149 -15.99 -22.84 4.56
N ASP A 150 -16.02 -22.69 5.89
CA ASP A 150 -14.91 -22.15 6.69
C ASP A 150 -13.55 -22.79 6.38
N SER A 151 -13.51 -24.11 6.21
CA SER A 151 -12.27 -24.85 5.89
C SER A 151 -11.65 -24.48 4.54
N LYS A 152 -12.48 -24.06 3.57
CA LYS A 152 -12.08 -23.72 2.18
C LYS A 152 -11.75 -22.24 2.01
N TYR A 153 -12.28 -21.39 2.89
CA TYR A 153 -12.18 -19.93 2.81
C TYR A 153 -11.49 -19.32 4.04
N ASN A 154 -10.71 -20.08 4.80
CA ASN A 154 -9.90 -19.56 5.91
C ASN A 154 -9.06 -18.31 5.52
N ILE A 155 -8.57 -18.25 4.28
CA ILE A 155 -7.82 -17.10 3.73
C ILE A 155 -8.73 -15.88 3.47
N LEU A 156 -10.03 -16.05 3.22
CA LEU A 156 -10.96 -14.94 2.98
C LEU A 156 -11.04 -14.01 4.19
N CYS A 157 -10.99 -14.54 5.42
CA CYS A 157 -10.96 -13.72 6.62
C CYS A 157 -9.74 -12.80 6.63
N SER A 158 -8.54 -13.32 6.32
CA SER A 158 -7.32 -12.50 6.28
C SER A 158 -7.34 -11.48 5.14
N GLU A 159 -7.88 -11.84 3.97
CA GLU A 159 -7.95 -10.93 2.82
C GLU A 159 -8.95 -9.80 3.06
N LEU A 160 -10.13 -10.08 3.61
CA LEU A 160 -11.10 -9.04 3.98
C LEU A 160 -10.53 -8.10 5.06
N LYS A 161 -9.78 -8.63 6.04
CA LYS A 161 -9.09 -7.82 7.05
C LYS A 161 -8.02 -6.92 6.42
N GLN A 162 -7.22 -7.43 5.48
CA GLN A 162 -6.24 -6.63 4.75
C GLN A 162 -6.91 -5.54 3.90
N LEU A 163 -7.98 -5.89 3.18
CA LEU A 163 -8.76 -4.95 2.38
C LEU A 163 -9.33 -3.82 3.25
N TYR A 164 -9.89 -4.17 4.41
CA TYR A 164 -10.35 -3.18 5.39
C TYR A 164 -9.21 -2.24 5.84
N VAL A 165 -8.03 -2.79 6.17
CA VAL A 165 -6.87 -1.98 6.54
C VAL A 165 -6.49 -1.03 5.40
N ALA A 166 -6.40 -1.53 4.17
CA ALA A 166 -6.05 -0.73 2.99
C ALA A 166 -7.03 0.44 2.75
N ILE A 167 -8.34 0.17 2.75
CA ILE A 167 -9.38 1.19 2.56
C ILE A 167 -9.28 2.26 3.65
N THR A 168 -9.15 1.84 4.91
CA THR A 168 -9.13 2.76 6.07
C THR A 168 -7.83 3.56 6.20
N ARG A 169 -6.79 3.29 5.39
CA ARG A 169 -5.60 4.18 5.34
C ARG A 169 -5.89 5.51 4.64
N THR A 170 -7.01 5.61 3.93
CA THR A 170 -7.36 6.76 3.11
C THR A 170 -8.09 7.84 3.90
N ARG A 171 -7.69 9.10 3.76
CA ARG A 171 -8.38 10.24 4.39
C ARG A 171 -9.27 11.02 3.42
N GLN A 172 -8.87 11.16 2.15
CA GLN A 172 -9.56 11.97 1.13
C GLN A 172 -9.94 11.19 -0.13
N ARG A 173 -8.99 10.70 -0.94
CA ARG A 173 -9.30 10.02 -2.22
C ARG A 173 -8.78 8.59 -2.23
N LEU A 174 -9.68 7.64 -2.49
CA LEU A 174 -9.35 6.23 -2.68
C LEU A 174 -9.53 5.88 -4.16
N TRP A 175 -8.45 5.47 -4.80
CA TRP A 175 -8.46 4.86 -6.12
C TRP A 175 -8.17 3.36 -5.98
N ILE A 176 -8.94 2.55 -6.70
CA ILE A 176 -8.76 1.10 -6.76
C ILE A 176 -8.56 0.74 -8.23
N CYS A 177 -7.48 0.02 -8.54
CA CYS A 177 -7.23 -0.47 -9.89
C CYS A 177 -6.79 -1.93 -9.84
N GLU A 178 -7.26 -2.71 -10.80
CA GLU A 178 -7.01 -4.15 -10.89
C GLU A 178 -6.60 -4.50 -12.32
N ASN A 179 -5.63 -5.39 -12.48
CA ASN A 179 -5.20 -5.83 -13.81
C ASN A 179 -6.05 -7.00 -14.32
N THR A 180 -6.61 -7.79 -13.41
CA THR A 180 -7.37 -9.00 -13.74
C THR A 180 -8.84 -8.80 -13.37
N GLU A 181 -9.68 -8.56 -14.38
CA GLU A 181 -11.11 -8.31 -14.15
C GLU A 181 -11.83 -9.48 -13.45
N ASP A 182 -11.44 -10.73 -13.74
CA ASP A 182 -12.19 -11.89 -13.28
C ASP A 182 -12.21 -12.06 -11.76
N TYR A 183 -11.13 -11.68 -11.06
CA TYR A 183 -11.01 -11.88 -9.62
C TYR A 183 -11.63 -10.74 -8.81
N CYS A 184 -11.61 -9.51 -9.34
CA CYS A 184 -12.18 -8.35 -8.66
C CYS A 184 -13.68 -8.17 -8.85
N ARG A 185 -14.25 -8.72 -9.95
CA ARG A 185 -15.68 -8.62 -10.31
C ARG A 185 -16.65 -8.85 -9.16
N PRO A 186 -16.54 -9.90 -8.33
CA PRO A 186 -17.48 -10.12 -7.23
C PRO A 186 -17.54 -8.97 -6.23
N MET A 187 -16.39 -8.36 -5.91
CA MET A 187 -16.32 -7.22 -5.00
C MET A 187 -16.78 -5.92 -5.67
N PHE A 188 -16.44 -5.73 -6.95
CA PHE A 188 -16.86 -4.55 -7.71
C PHE A 188 -18.37 -4.53 -7.93
N ASP A 189 -18.98 -5.67 -8.29
CA ASP A 189 -20.43 -5.82 -8.41
C ASP A 189 -21.13 -5.53 -7.08
N TYR A 190 -20.59 -6.08 -5.98
CA TYR A 190 -21.08 -5.84 -4.62
C TYR A 190 -21.07 -4.34 -4.27
N TRP A 191 -19.94 -3.66 -4.47
CA TRP A 191 -19.81 -2.22 -4.19
C TRP A 191 -20.66 -1.36 -5.13
N LYS A 192 -20.81 -1.76 -6.39
CA LYS A 192 -21.66 -1.09 -7.38
C LYS A 192 -23.13 -1.18 -6.98
N LYS A 193 -23.63 -2.36 -6.61
CA LYS A 193 -25.02 -2.55 -6.15
C LYS A 193 -25.31 -1.80 -4.85
N LYS A 194 -24.32 -1.61 -3.97
CA LYS A 194 -24.45 -0.73 -2.78
C LYS A 194 -24.23 0.76 -3.07
N CYS A 195 -23.96 1.15 -4.31
CA CYS A 195 -23.66 2.54 -4.70
C CYS A 195 -22.52 3.17 -3.89
N LEU A 196 -21.46 2.40 -3.60
CA LEU A 196 -20.34 2.81 -2.75
C LEU A 196 -19.14 3.36 -3.54
N VAL A 197 -19.10 3.11 -4.83
CA VAL A 197 -17.95 3.42 -5.71
C VAL A 197 -18.42 4.09 -7.00
N GLN A 198 -17.53 4.86 -7.61
CA GLN A 198 -17.67 5.38 -8.97
C GLN A 198 -16.69 4.68 -9.90
N PHE A 199 -17.10 4.41 -11.14
CA PHE A 199 -16.22 3.90 -12.18
C PHE A 199 -15.77 5.06 -13.05
N LYS A 200 -14.46 5.17 -13.30
CA LYS A 200 -13.88 6.19 -14.16
C LYS A 200 -12.82 5.56 -15.06
N GLU A 201 -12.84 5.89 -16.34
CA GLU A 201 -11.77 5.53 -17.26
C GLU A 201 -10.48 6.27 -16.89
N LEU A 202 -9.37 5.54 -16.86
CA LEU A 202 -8.05 6.13 -16.60
C LEU A 202 -7.45 6.66 -17.90
N ASP A 203 -7.58 7.97 -18.12
CA ASP A 203 -6.89 8.71 -19.17
C ASP A 203 -5.71 9.54 -18.61
N ASP A 204 -4.94 10.14 -19.52
CA ASP A 204 -3.77 10.96 -19.16
C ASP A 204 -4.17 12.20 -18.32
N SER A 205 -5.38 12.72 -18.51
CA SER A 205 -5.87 13.90 -17.79
C SER A 205 -6.17 13.58 -16.33
N LEU A 206 -6.82 12.44 -16.07
CA LEU A 206 -7.09 11.93 -14.74
C LEU A 206 -5.78 11.54 -14.05
N ALA A 207 -4.89 10.84 -14.75
CA ALA A 207 -3.57 10.48 -14.24
C ALA A 207 -2.76 11.71 -13.79
N GLN A 208 -2.85 12.83 -14.53
CA GLN A 208 -2.22 14.07 -14.14
C GLN A 208 -2.91 14.73 -12.94
N ALA A 209 -4.25 14.71 -12.88
CA ALA A 209 -5.03 15.24 -11.76
C ALA A 209 -4.86 14.44 -10.45
N MET A 210 -4.44 13.17 -10.56
CA MET A 210 -4.08 12.34 -9.40
C MET A 210 -2.78 12.81 -8.74
N LYS A 211 -1.85 13.43 -9.48
CA LYS A 211 -0.53 13.84 -8.93
C LYS A 211 -0.66 15.14 -8.15
N VAL A 212 -0.31 15.11 -6.87
CA VAL A 212 -0.29 16.29 -5.99
C VAL A 212 1.14 16.56 -5.56
N ALA A 213 1.65 17.74 -5.87
CA ALA A 213 2.97 18.16 -5.41
C ALA A 213 2.99 18.34 -3.89
N SER A 214 4.14 18.07 -3.28
CA SER A 214 4.35 18.28 -1.84
C SER A 214 5.59 19.12 -1.59
N SER A 215 5.56 19.89 -0.51
CA SER A 215 6.71 20.70 -0.10
C SER A 215 7.82 19.84 0.52
N PRO A 216 9.07 20.34 0.56
CA PRO A 216 10.16 19.66 1.27
C PRO A 216 9.84 19.35 2.74
N GLU A 217 9.11 20.24 3.42
CA GLU A 217 8.69 20.05 4.82
C GLU A 217 7.69 18.92 4.98
N GLU A 218 6.75 18.77 4.04
CA GLU A 218 5.79 17.66 4.01
C GLU A 218 6.52 16.33 3.79
N TRP A 219 7.47 16.28 2.84
CA TRP A 219 8.33 15.13 2.62
C TRP A 219 9.13 14.76 3.85
N LYS A 220 9.76 15.74 4.51
CA LYS A 220 10.52 15.52 5.75
C LYS A 220 9.63 15.00 6.88
N SER A 221 8.42 15.54 7.03
CA SER A 221 7.44 15.09 8.02
C SER A 221 7.02 13.64 7.78
N ARG A 222 6.70 13.29 6.53
CA ARG A 222 6.38 11.93 6.12
C ARG A 222 7.55 10.97 6.33
N GLY A 223 8.76 11.37 5.95
CA GLY A 223 9.99 10.61 6.13
C GLY A 223 10.24 10.25 7.60
N LYS A 224 10.02 11.19 8.53
CA LYS A 224 10.12 10.90 9.96
C LYS A 224 9.11 9.86 10.43
N LYS A 225 7.85 9.95 9.99
CA LYS A 225 6.81 8.95 10.35
C LYS A 225 7.22 7.54 9.89
N LEU A 226 7.71 7.42 8.64
CA LEU A 226 8.17 6.16 8.07
C LEU A 226 9.42 5.62 8.79
N TYR A 227 10.37 6.50 9.11
CA TYR A 227 11.58 6.15 9.85
C TYR A 227 11.26 5.51 11.21
N TYR A 228 10.36 6.13 11.99
CA TYR A 228 9.96 5.61 13.30
C TYR A 228 9.13 4.32 13.24
N GLN A 229 8.62 3.97 12.06
CA GLN A 229 7.99 2.67 11.80
C GLN A 229 8.95 1.64 11.20
N ASN A 230 10.26 1.94 11.19
CA ASN A 230 11.33 1.11 10.62
C ASN A 230 11.20 0.91 9.10
N ASN A 231 10.40 1.72 8.40
CA ASN A 231 10.37 1.74 6.95
C ASN A 231 11.46 2.69 6.41
N PHE A 232 12.71 2.26 6.59
CA PHE A 232 13.88 3.06 6.28
C PHE A 232 14.05 3.34 4.78
N GLU A 233 13.61 2.42 3.92
CA GLU A 233 13.68 2.58 2.46
C GLU A 233 12.79 3.74 2.01
N MET A 234 11.49 3.71 2.36
CA MET A 234 10.57 4.80 2.00
C MET A 234 10.88 6.09 2.75
N ALA A 235 11.43 6.01 3.97
CA ALA A 235 11.92 7.18 4.69
C ALA A 235 13.08 7.85 3.93
N THR A 236 14.04 7.07 3.42
CA THR A 236 15.16 7.58 2.62
C THR A 236 14.65 8.31 1.38
N THR A 237 13.73 7.72 0.61
CA THR A 237 13.09 8.36 -0.55
C THR A 237 12.42 9.68 -0.17
N CYS A 238 11.77 9.75 0.99
CA CYS A 238 11.18 11.01 1.47
C CYS A 238 12.23 12.08 1.75
N PHE A 239 13.34 11.73 2.40
CA PHE A 239 14.39 12.70 2.73
C PHE A 239 15.19 13.15 1.51
N GLU A 240 15.39 12.26 0.52
CA GLU A 240 15.91 12.63 -0.80
C GLU A 240 15.02 13.71 -1.45
N ARG A 241 13.69 13.50 -1.46
CA ARG A 241 12.73 14.48 -1.99
C ARG A 241 12.63 15.76 -1.18
N ALA A 242 12.92 15.70 0.12
CA ALA A 242 13.01 16.87 0.98
C ALA A 242 14.32 17.64 0.82
N GLY A 243 15.32 17.08 0.13
CA GLY A 243 16.68 17.63 0.09
C GLY A 243 17.39 17.60 1.45
N ASP A 244 16.95 16.74 2.38
CA ASP A 244 17.51 16.63 3.73
C ASP A 244 18.61 15.56 3.78
N SER A 245 19.82 15.94 3.37
CA SER A 245 20.96 15.03 3.26
C SER A 245 21.32 14.33 4.58
N TYR A 246 21.12 15.00 5.72
CA TYR A 246 21.39 14.38 7.02
C TYR A 246 20.40 13.23 7.29
N TRP A 247 19.10 13.49 7.16
CA TRP A 247 18.09 12.46 7.41
C TRP A 247 18.05 11.37 6.34
N GLU A 248 18.39 11.70 5.09
CA GLU A 248 18.60 10.74 4.01
C GLU A 248 19.67 9.72 4.41
N LYS A 249 20.88 10.19 4.72
CA LYS A 249 22.00 9.33 5.14
C LYS A 249 21.68 8.54 6.40
N LYS A 250 21.06 9.17 7.40
CA LYS A 250 20.63 8.52 8.63
C LYS A 250 19.65 7.37 8.37
N SER A 251 18.68 7.59 7.49
CA SER A 251 17.68 6.58 7.12
C SER A 251 18.30 5.45 6.32
N LYS A 252 19.17 5.77 5.36
CA LYS A 252 19.91 4.78 4.59
C LYS A 252 20.75 3.88 5.50
N ALA A 253 21.55 4.46 6.40
CA ALA A 253 22.38 3.71 7.34
C ALA A 253 21.56 2.80 8.28
N ALA A 254 20.43 3.31 8.79
CA ALA A 254 19.52 2.49 9.60
C ALA A 254 18.92 1.32 8.81
N GLY A 255 18.55 1.55 7.55
CA GLY A 255 18.06 0.51 6.64
C GLY A 255 19.10 -0.56 6.31
N LEU A 256 20.35 -0.15 6.07
CA LEU A 256 21.48 -1.05 5.86
C LEU A 256 21.73 -1.90 7.11
N ARG A 257 21.80 -1.28 8.29
CA ARG A 257 21.96 -2.00 9.57
C ARG A 257 20.83 -3.02 9.79
N ALA A 258 19.58 -2.64 9.55
CA ALA A 258 18.45 -3.56 9.66
C ALA A 258 18.54 -4.72 8.67
N THR A 259 19.09 -4.48 7.48
CA THR A 259 19.33 -5.50 6.45
C THR A 259 20.45 -6.44 6.84
N ALA A 260 21.58 -5.93 7.35
CA ALA A 260 22.67 -6.72 7.89
C ALA A 260 22.19 -7.68 8.99
N ASN A 261 21.38 -7.18 9.94
CA ASN A 261 20.84 -8.01 11.02
C ASN A 261 19.96 -9.17 10.50
N ARG A 262 19.23 -8.97 9.40
CA ARG A 262 18.42 -10.05 8.77
C ARG A 262 19.28 -11.05 8.00
N LEU A 263 20.38 -10.58 7.42
CA LEU A 263 21.29 -11.41 6.63
C LEU A 263 22.30 -12.18 7.49
N HIS A 264 22.54 -11.75 8.73
CA HIS A 264 23.57 -12.29 9.61
C HIS A 264 23.56 -13.83 9.68
N ASP A 265 22.38 -14.44 9.81
CA ASP A 265 22.26 -15.90 9.94
C ASP A 265 22.32 -16.66 8.60
N LEU A 266 22.12 -15.96 7.47
CA LEU A 266 22.04 -16.54 6.13
C LEU A 266 23.33 -16.37 5.34
N ASN A 267 23.94 -15.19 5.42
CA ASN A 267 25.20 -14.84 4.77
C ASN A 267 25.98 -13.80 5.61
N PRO A 268 26.86 -14.26 6.51
CA PRO A 268 27.64 -13.38 7.39
C PRO A 268 28.59 -12.44 6.65
N GLU A 269 29.15 -12.85 5.50
CA GLU A 269 30.09 -12.01 4.74
C GLU A 269 29.39 -10.79 4.14
N ASP A 270 28.24 -11.01 3.48
CA ASP A 270 27.40 -9.93 2.96
C ASP A 270 26.84 -9.05 4.09
N ALA A 271 26.42 -9.66 5.20
CA ALA A 271 25.94 -8.93 6.37
C ALA A 271 27.01 -7.98 6.92
N ASN A 272 28.26 -8.44 7.03
CA ASN A 272 29.37 -7.63 7.50
C ASN A 272 29.72 -6.50 6.51
N ALA A 273 29.66 -6.75 5.21
CA ALA A 273 29.87 -5.71 4.20
C ALA A 273 28.82 -4.59 4.31
N VAL A 274 27.53 -4.97 4.40
CA VAL A 274 26.41 -4.03 4.56
C VAL A 274 26.50 -3.26 5.88
N LEU A 275 26.88 -3.93 6.96
CA LEU A 275 27.02 -3.30 8.28
C LEU A 275 28.19 -2.33 8.33
N ARG A 276 29.28 -2.60 7.61
CA ARG A 276 30.40 -1.67 7.44
C ARG A 276 29.98 -0.41 6.67
N GLU A 277 29.22 -0.56 5.58
CA GLU A 277 28.67 0.59 4.86
C GLU A 277 27.77 1.45 5.78
N ALA A 278 26.92 0.80 6.60
CA ALA A 278 26.11 1.51 7.58
C ALA A 278 26.95 2.31 8.59
N ALA A 279 28.02 1.71 9.12
CA ALA A 279 28.93 2.35 10.08
C ALA A 279 29.61 3.59 9.48
N GLU A 280 30.14 3.46 8.26
CA GLU A 280 30.80 4.56 7.53
C GLU A 280 29.83 5.72 7.25
N ILE A 281 28.57 5.41 6.89
CA ILE A 281 27.56 6.45 6.70
C ILE A 281 27.25 7.15 8.03
N PHE A 282 27.06 6.42 9.13
CA PHE A 282 26.82 7.01 10.45
C PHE A 282 27.98 7.91 10.90
N GLU A 283 29.22 7.48 10.68
CA GLU A 283 30.44 8.25 10.95
C GLU A 283 30.45 9.55 10.11
N SER A 284 30.12 9.47 8.82
CA SER A 284 30.10 10.63 7.92
C SER A 284 29.09 11.72 8.30
N ILE A 285 28.08 11.38 9.10
CA ILE A 285 27.06 12.32 9.61
C ILE A 285 27.23 12.63 11.11
N GLY A 286 28.35 12.24 11.71
CA GLY A 286 28.68 12.51 13.11
C GLY A 286 27.88 11.72 14.14
N MET A 287 27.25 10.60 13.75
CA MET A 287 26.52 9.71 14.66
C MET A 287 27.46 8.65 15.26
N ALA A 288 28.42 9.11 16.06
CA ALA A 288 29.50 8.29 16.62
C ALA A 288 28.99 7.04 17.37
N GLU A 289 27.97 7.17 18.24
CA GLU A 289 27.42 6.03 18.98
C GLU A 289 26.82 4.95 18.05
N SER A 290 26.15 5.36 16.98
CA SER A 290 25.57 4.41 16.02
C SER A 290 26.63 3.76 15.15
N ALA A 291 27.68 4.49 14.77
CA ALA A 291 28.83 3.95 14.05
C ALA A 291 29.61 2.96 14.94
N ALA A 292 29.91 3.34 16.17
CA ALA A 292 30.58 2.49 17.16
C ALA A 292 29.82 1.19 17.40
N GLN A 293 28.50 1.24 17.52
CA GLN A 293 27.69 0.04 17.64
C GLN A 293 27.82 -0.86 16.41
N CYS A 294 27.81 -0.32 15.19
CA CYS A 294 28.03 -1.11 13.98
C CYS A 294 29.43 -1.73 13.93
N PHE A 295 30.49 -1.00 14.33
CA PHE A 295 31.85 -1.56 14.40
C PHE A 295 32.00 -2.62 15.49
N SER A 296 31.36 -2.44 16.65
CA SER A 296 31.29 -3.45 17.69
C SER A 296 30.56 -4.70 17.21
N ASP A 297 29.45 -4.55 16.50
CA ASP A 297 28.69 -5.65 15.91
C ASP A 297 29.52 -6.40 14.82
N LEU A 298 30.51 -5.73 14.21
CA LEU A 298 31.50 -6.33 13.28
C LEU A 298 32.70 -6.98 13.98
N GLY A 299 32.88 -6.77 15.29
CA GLY A 299 34.06 -7.20 16.03
C GLY A 299 35.30 -6.29 15.90
N ASP A 300 35.14 -5.07 15.34
CA ASP A 300 36.20 -4.06 15.22
C ASP A 300 36.19 -3.12 16.43
N TYR A 301 36.64 -3.65 17.58
CA TYR A 301 36.59 -2.93 18.87
C TYR A 301 37.60 -1.79 19.00
N GLU A 302 38.63 -1.72 18.15
CA GLU A 302 39.58 -0.61 18.16
C GLU A 302 38.96 0.64 17.51
N ARG A 303 38.10 0.44 16.50
CA ARG A 303 37.40 1.53 15.81
C ARG A 303 36.09 1.93 16.48
N ALA A 304 35.47 1.03 17.25
CA ALA A 304 34.26 1.28 18.03
C ALA A 304 34.53 2.18 19.25
#